data_AF-A0A853FJL4-F1
#
_entry.id   AF-A0A853FJL4-F1
#
_cell.length_a   1.000
_cell.length_b   1.000
_cell.length_c   1.000
_cell.angle_alpha   90.00
_cell.angle_beta   90.00
_cell.angle_gamma   90.00
#
_symmetry.space_group_name_H-M   'P 1'
#
loop_
_entity.id
_entity.type
_entity.pdbx_description
1 polymer ?
#
loop_
_entity_poly.entity_id
_entity_poly.type
_entity_poly.pdbx_seq_one_letter_code
_entity_poly.pdbx_strand_id
1 'polypeptide(L)'
;MSRFNQRLFARLDAAAEHTGMPALARHEIRRRHLRWVPIVALAIAIGGWAWGLARPDRAYLGYAAISVGFAIAVFLPIFGPIKPWGGGKLADEYDRQLRQRAFLYGFATVTFAAFGGIWLLLGLALIDNWSREALITQIAYFDYMLFVLYLAVPTLQASWATRPVEDD
;
A
#
# COMPACT_ATOMS: atom_id res chain seq x y z
N MET A 1 -4.82 -3.07 -45.98
CA MET A 1 -5.80 -3.93 -45.30
C MET A 1 -6.99 -4.18 -46.24
N SER A 2 -7.47 -5.43 -46.34
CA SER A 2 -8.59 -5.81 -47.22
C SER A 2 -9.92 -5.20 -46.78
N ARG A 3 -10.76 -4.75 -47.73
CA ARG A 3 -12.12 -4.21 -47.47
C ARG A 3 -13.04 -5.19 -46.71
N PHE A 4 -12.75 -6.48 -46.79
CA PHE A 4 -13.47 -7.52 -46.05
C PHE A 4 -13.23 -7.39 -44.54
N ASN A 5 -11.99 -7.16 -44.12
CA ASN A 5 -11.63 -7.02 -42.71
C ASN A 5 -12.32 -5.80 -42.09
N GLN A 6 -12.39 -4.67 -42.82
CA GLN A 6 -13.08 -3.47 -42.35
C GLN A 6 -14.57 -3.70 -42.11
N ARG A 7 -15.26 -4.43 -43.00
CA ARG A 7 -16.69 -4.75 -42.83
C ARG A 7 -16.94 -5.76 -41.70
N LEU A 8 -16.03 -6.71 -41.50
CA LEU A 8 -16.10 -7.67 -40.41
C LEU A 8 -15.92 -6.97 -39.05
N PHE A 9 -14.90 -6.12 -38.92
CA PHE A 9 -14.67 -5.33 -37.70
C PHE A 9 -15.84 -4.40 -37.40
N ALA A 10 -16.38 -3.69 -38.40
CA ALA A 10 -17.54 -2.82 -38.21
C ALA A 10 -18.80 -3.58 -37.72
N ARG A 11 -18.99 -4.83 -38.17
CA ARG A 11 -20.10 -5.68 -37.69
C ARG A 11 -19.87 -6.21 -36.29
N LEU A 12 -18.62 -6.51 -35.92
CA LEU A 12 -18.26 -6.92 -34.57
C LEU A 12 -18.40 -5.76 -33.58
N ASP A 13 -17.99 -4.55 -33.97
CA ASP A 13 -18.17 -3.33 -33.17
C ASP A 13 -19.65 -3.02 -32.96
N ALA A 14 -20.48 -3.10 -34.01
CA ALA A 14 -21.93 -2.90 -33.91
C ALA A 14 -22.62 -3.97 -33.02
N ALA A 15 -22.14 -5.22 -33.08
CA ALA A 15 -22.62 -6.28 -32.20
C ALA A 15 -22.22 -6.02 -30.73
N ALA A 16 -20.99 -5.55 -30.50
CA ALA A 16 -20.53 -5.16 -29.17
C ALA A 16 -21.32 -3.97 -28.62
N GLU A 17 -21.63 -2.95 -29.43
CA GLU A 17 -22.47 -1.82 -29.03
C GLU A 17 -23.87 -2.26 -28.58
N HIS A 18 -24.45 -3.25 -29.26
CA HIS A 18 -25.78 -3.76 -28.91
C HIS A 18 -25.82 -4.49 -27.55
N THR A 19 -24.69 -5.04 -27.11
CA THR A 19 -24.57 -5.70 -25.79
C THR A 19 -24.42 -4.71 -24.62
N GLY A 20 -24.27 -3.41 -24.89
CA GLY A 20 -24.05 -2.40 -23.85
C GLY A 20 -22.69 -2.49 -23.14
N MET A 21 -21.84 -3.47 -23.48
CA MET A 21 -20.49 -3.60 -22.93
C MET A 21 -19.62 -2.33 -23.08
N PRO A 22 -19.69 -1.57 -24.19
CA PRO A 22 -18.91 -0.33 -24.32
C PRO A 22 -19.31 0.75 -23.31
N ALA A 23 -20.59 0.79 -22.88
CA ALA A 23 -21.07 1.76 -21.90
C ALA A 23 -20.59 1.43 -20.47
N LEU A 24 -20.42 0.14 -20.16
CA LEU A 24 -19.80 -0.33 -18.92
C LEU A 24 -18.29 -0.05 -18.89
N ALA A 25 -17.63 -0.19 -20.03
CA ALA A 25 -16.18 0.06 -20.17
C ALA A 25 -15.80 1.56 -20.15
N ARG A 26 -16.68 2.46 -20.61
CA ARG A 26 -16.39 3.91 -20.74
C ARG A 26 -16.31 4.69 -19.42
N HIS A 27 -16.79 4.15 -18.30
CA HIS A 27 -16.65 4.85 -17.02
C HIS A 27 -15.33 4.49 -16.34
N GLU A 28 -14.24 5.06 -16.86
CA GLU A 28 -12.91 4.97 -16.27
C GLU A 28 -12.92 5.44 -14.82
N ILE A 29 -12.69 4.51 -13.91
CA ILE A 29 -12.37 4.84 -12.54
C ILE A 29 -10.94 5.36 -12.57
N ARG A 30 -10.73 6.67 -12.39
CA ARG A 30 -9.39 7.25 -12.23
C ARG A 30 -8.69 6.58 -11.05
N ARG A 31 -7.73 5.71 -11.35
CA ARG A 31 -6.85 5.08 -10.36
C ARG A 31 -5.79 6.11 -9.99
N ARG A 32 -5.83 6.62 -8.75
CA ARG A 32 -4.83 7.58 -8.29
C ARG A 32 -3.55 6.84 -7.93
N HIS A 33 -2.49 7.09 -8.70
CA HIS A 33 -1.17 6.50 -8.47
C HIS A 33 -0.46 7.23 -7.33
N LEU A 34 -0.79 6.86 -6.09
CA LEU A 34 -0.14 7.36 -4.89
C LEU A 34 1.23 6.70 -4.70
N ARG A 35 2.24 7.09 -5.49
CA ARG A 35 3.61 6.56 -5.35
C ARG A 35 4.35 7.19 -4.18
N TRP A 36 4.29 8.51 -4.07
CA TRP A 36 5.08 9.26 -3.09
C TRP A 36 4.48 9.26 -1.68
N VAL A 37 3.15 9.31 -1.57
CA VAL A 37 2.46 9.34 -0.27
C VAL A 37 2.80 8.13 0.63
N PRO A 38 2.71 6.87 0.16
CA PRO A 38 3.15 5.72 0.97
C PRO A 38 4.64 5.75 1.27
N ILE A 39 5.50 6.22 0.35
CA ILE A 39 6.95 6.32 0.60
C ILE A 39 7.22 7.30 1.75
N VAL A 40 6.57 8.46 1.74
CA VAL A 40 6.71 9.46 2.81
C VAL A 40 6.19 8.90 4.14
N ALA A 41 5.02 8.27 4.14
CA ALA A 41 4.46 7.65 5.35
C ALA A 41 5.42 6.60 5.95
N LEU A 42 5.99 5.74 5.10
CA LEU A 42 6.96 4.73 5.50
C LEU A 42 8.27 5.34 6.00
N ALA A 43 8.81 6.35 5.30
CA ALA A 43 10.05 7.01 5.69
C ALA A 43 9.92 7.68 7.07
N ILE A 44 8.79 8.35 7.33
CA ILE A 44 8.50 8.97 8.63
C ILE A 44 8.40 7.90 9.72
N ALA A 45 7.65 6.82 9.50
CA ALA A 45 7.45 5.79 10.52
C ALA A 45 8.73 4.99 10.81
N ILE A 46 9.47 4.59 9.78
CA ILE A 46 10.76 3.90 9.94
C ILE A 46 11.78 4.83 10.61
N GLY A 47 11.84 6.10 10.21
CA GLY A 47 12.70 7.10 10.82
C GLY A 47 12.34 7.35 12.29
N GLY A 48 11.05 7.39 12.61
CA GLY A 48 10.55 7.51 13.99
C GLY A 48 10.95 6.32 14.85
N TRP A 49 10.80 5.10 14.34
CA TRP A 49 11.22 3.91 15.06
C TRP A 49 12.75 3.86 15.24
N ALA A 50 13.53 4.10 14.19
CA ALA A 50 14.98 4.16 14.26
C ALA A 50 15.48 5.23 15.25
N TRP A 51 14.81 6.39 15.30
CA TRP A 51 15.08 7.42 16.31
C TRP A 51 14.81 6.91 17.73
N GLY A 52 13.69 6.20 17.94
CA GLY A 52 13.36 5.57 19.20
C GLY A 52 14.41 4.55 19.65
N LEU A 53 14.92 3.73 18.72
CA LEU A 53 16.00 2.77 19.00
C LEU A 53 17.30 3.47 19.41
N ALA A 54 17.68 4.54 18.71
CA ALA A 54 18.92 5.26 18.96
C ALA A 54 18.87 6.15 20.21
N ARG A 55 17.68 6.63 20.59
CA ARG A 55 17.47 7.54 21.74
C ARG A 55 16.25 7.12 22.57
N PRO A 56 16.38 6.08 23.40
CA PRO A 56 15.29 5.59 24.23
C PRO A 56 14.74 6.65 25.20
N ASP A 57 15.59 7.57 25.66
CA ASP A 57 15.23 8.72 26.52
C ASP A 57 14.30 9.73 25.83
N ARG A 58 14.31 9.78 24.49
CA ARG A 58 13.47 10.66 23.66
C ARG A 58 12.56 9.88 22.71
N ALA A 59 12.20 8.67 23.13
CA ALA A 59 11.32 7.75 22.43
C ALA A 59 9.99 8.41 21.98
N TYR A 60 9.44 9.34 22.77
CA TYR A 60 8.20 10.04 22.43
C TYR A 60 8.22 10.80 21.09
N LEU A 61 9.38 11.32 20.66
CA LEU A 61 9.52 11.94 19.34
C LEU A 61 9.42 10.90 18.22
N GLY A 62 10.00 9.73 18.45
CA GLY A 62 9.90 8.59 17.56
C GLY A 62 8.45 8.10 17.42
N TYR A 63 7.74 8.01 18.56
CA TYR A 63 6.32 7.68 18.58
C TYR A 63 5.48 8.68 17.78
N ALA A 64 5.67 9.99 18.01
CA ALA A 64 4.95 11.02 17.28
C ALA A 64 5.17 10.91 15.76
N ALA A 65 6.41 10.62 15.33
CA ALA A 65 6.69 10.38 13.92
C ALA A 65 5.95 9.13 13.40
N ILE A 66 5.97 8.01 14.12
CA ILE A 66 5.21 6.80 13.74
C ILE A 66 3.71 7.13 13.63
N SER A 67 3.14 7.88 14.59
CA SER A 67 1.75 8.32 14.54
C SER A 67 1.43 9.16 13.31
N VAL A 68 2.33 10.06 12.89
CA VAL A 68 2.16 10.85 11.66
C VAL A 68 2.17 9.93 10.44
N GLY A 69 3.14 9.00 10.36
CA GLY A 69 3.20 8.01 9.28
C GLY A 69 1.93 7.13 9.22
N PHE A 70 1.43 6.71 10.37
CA PHE A 70 0.19 5.95 10.51
C PHE A 70 -1.02 6.75 10.05
N ALA A 71 -1.16 8.01 10.49
CA ALA A 71 -2.28 8.86 10.11
C ALA A 71 -2.34 9.02 8.58
N ILE A 72 -1.20 9.21 7.90
CA ILE A 72 -1.14 9.24 6.44
C ILE A 72 -1.53 7.88 5.85
N ALA A 73 -1.01 6.79 6.41
CA ALA A 73 -1.19 5.44 5.88
C ALA A 73 -2.66 4.95 5.95
N VAL A 74 -3.43 5.38 6.96
CA VAL A 74 -4.86 5.03 7.09
C VAL A 74 -5.70 5.51 5.90
N PHE A 75 -5.30 6.62 5.25
CA PHE A 75 -6.03 7.14 4.09
C PHE A 75 -5.63 6.47 2.77
N LEU A 76 -4.54 5.69 2.74
CA LEU A 76 -4.03 5.07 1.52
C LEU A 76 -4.99 4.03 0.91
N PRO A 77 -5.63 3.13 1.68
CA PRO A 77 -6.61 2.20 1.12
C PRO A 77 -7.86 2.87 0.54
N ILE A 78 -8.14 4.12 0.94
CA ILE A 78 -9.30 4.89 0.50
C ILE A 78 -9.02 5.59 -0.84
N PHE A 79 -7.85 6.25 -0.94
CA PHE A 79 -7.48 7.05 -2.12
C PHE A 79 -6.51 6.34 -3.06
N GLY A 80 -6.09 5.13 -2.72
CA GLY A 80 -5.10 4.37 -3.45
C GLY A 80 -5.58 3.85 -4.80
N PRO A 81 -4.68 3.17 -5.52
CA PRO A 81 -4.96 2.61 -6.84
C PRO A 81 -5.84 1.36 -6.78
N ILE A 82 -5.96 0.74 -5.60
CA ILE A 82 -6.87 -0.39 -5.36
C ILE A 82 -8.22 0.20 -5.01
N LYS A 83 -9.26 -0.23 -5.72
CA LYS A 83 -10.64 0.17 -5.45
C LYS A 83 -11.03 -0.11 -3.99
N PRO A 84 -11.66 0.83 -3.27
CA PRO A 84 -12.04 0.62 -1.87
C PRO A 84 -13.15 -0.44 -1.75
N TRP A 85 -13.19 -1.12 -0.60
CA TRP A 85 -14.29 -2.01 -0.24
C TRP A 85 -15.58 -1.19 -0.03
N GLY A 86 -16.69 -1.63 -0.63
CA GLY A 86 -17.98 -0.93 -0.52
C GLY A 86 -18.15 0.30 -1.41
N GLY A 87 -17.21 0.57 -2.32
CA GLY A 87 -17.41 1.60 -3.36
C GLY A 87 -18.61 1.25 -4.26
N GLY A 88 -19.26 2.27 -4.84
CA GLY A 88 -20.50 2.11 -5.63
C GLY A 88 -20.40 1.28 -6.92
N LYS A 89 -19.24 0.65 -7.20
CA LYS A 89 -19.04 -0.25 -8.34
C LYS A 89 -18.36 -1.54 -7.85
N LEU A 90 -18.79 -2.69 -8.36
CA LEU A 90 -18.16 -3.99 -8.05
C LEU A 90 -16.71 -4.05 -8.56
N ALA A 91 -15.83 -4.76 -7.87
CA ALA A 91 -14.44 -4.94 -8.29
C ALA A 91 -14.36 -6.00 -9.39
N ASP A 92 -13.68 -5.67 -10.49
CA ASP A 92 -13.47 -6.60 -11.61
C ASP A 92 -12.44 -7.69 -11.24
N GLU A 93 -12.30 -8.71 -12.09
CA GLU A 93 -11.31 -9.78 -11.86
C GLU A 93 -9.88 -9.25 -11.77
N TYR A 94 -9.54 -8.26 -12.60
CA TYR A 94 -8.25 -7.58 -12.52
C TYR A 94 -8.02 -6.92 -11.16
N ASP A 95 -9.02 -6.19 -10.64
CA ASP A 95 -8.92 -5.50 -9.34
C ASP A 95 -8.77 -6.50 -8.20
N ARG A 96 -9.46 -7.64 -8.28
CA ARG A 96 -9.34 -8.74 -7.31
C ARG A 96 -7.94 -9.35 -7.32
N GLN A 97 -7.39 -9.65 -8.50
CA GLN A 97 -6.04 -10.18 -8.63
C GLN A 97 -4.98 -9.18 -8.17
N LEU A 98 -5.11 -7.90 -8.53
CA LEU A 98 -4.21 -6.84 -8.08
C LEU A 98 -4.21 -6.71 -6.56
N ARG A 99 -5.41 -6.69 -5.95
CA ARG A 99 -5.56 -6.64 -4.49
C ARG A 99 -4.92 -7.84 -3.81
N GLN A 100 -5.15 -9.05 -4.31
CA GLN A 100 -4.57 -10.26 -3.75
C GLN A 100 -3.03 -10.23 -3.81
N ARG A 101 -2.46 -9.83 -4.95
CA ARG A 101 -1.01 -9.68 -5.10
C ARG A 101 -0.47 -8.63 -4.14
N ALA A 102 -1.07 -7.44 -4.10
CA ALA A 102 -0.68 -6.36 -3.20
C ALA A 102 -0.71 -6.78 -1.72
N PHE A 103 -1.76 -7.53 -1.33
CA PHE A 103 -1.87 -8.08 0.02
C PHE A 103 -0.74 -9.07 0.33
N LEU A 104 -0.42 -9.99 -0.59
CA LEU A 104 0.69 -10.95 -0.39
C LEU A 104 2.03 -10.25 -0.23
N TYR A 105 2.30 -9.20 -1.03
CA TYR A 105 3.50 -8.37 -0.87
C TYR A 105 3.53 -7.64 0.49
N GLY A 106 2.40 -7.05 0.91
CA GLY A 106 2.28 -6.43 2.22
C GLY A 106 2.53 -7.43 3.35
N PHE A 107 1.89 -8.59 3.29
CA PHE A 107 2.06 -9.67 4.27
C PHE A 107 3.50 -10.16 4.35
N ALA A 108 4.13 -10.44 3.20
CA ALA A 108 5.53 -10.84 3.14
C ALA A 108 6.44 -9.76 3.76
N THR A 109 6.23 -8.49 3.40
CA THR A 109 7.03 -7.37 3.91
C THR A 109 6.91 -7.22 5.42
N VAL A 110 5.68 -7.25 5.95
CA VAL A 110 5.43 -7.21 7.41
C VAL A 110 6.07 -8.41 8.09
N THR A 111 5.99 -9.60 7.51
CA THR A 111 6.57 -10.83 8.09
C THR A 111 8.10 -10.75 8.17
N PHE A 112 8.77 -10.37 7.08
CA PHE A 112 10.23 -10.19 7.09
C PHE A 112 10.66 -9.07 8.02
N ALA A 113 9.92 -7.95 8.04
CA ALA A 113 10.16 -6.86 8.97
C ALA A 113 10.01 -7.32 10.42
N ALA A 114 8.94 -8.07 10.75
CA ALA A 114 8.69 -8.63 12.07
C ALA A 114 9.85 -9.53 12.53
N PHE A 115 10.25 -10.50 11.71
CA PHE A 115 11.38 -11.37 12.04
C PHE A 115 12.67 -10.57 12.26
N GLY A 116 13.01 -9.67 11.32
CA GLY A 116 14.23 -8.87 11.42
C GLY A 116 14.21 -7.93 12.64
N GLY A 117 13.08 -7.29 12.91
CA GLY A 117 12.94 -6.34 14.01
C GLY A 117 12.90 -7.01 15.37
N ILE A 118 12.34 -8.21 15.52
CA ILE A 118 12.43 -8.99 16.76
C ILE A 118 13.90 -9.29 17.10
N TRP A 119 14.67 -9.80 16.14
CA TRP A 119 16.09 -10.08 16.35
C TRP A 119 16.91 -8.82 16.60
N LEU A 120 16.58 -7.71 15.92
CA LEU A 120 17.23 -6.42 16.15
C LEU A 120 16.95 -5.90 17.56
N LEU A 121 15.69 -5.92 18.02
CA LEU A 121 15.31 -5.47 19.36
C LEU A 121 15.98 -6.31 20.45
N LEU A 122 16.00 -7.63 20.29
CA LEU A 122 16.69 -8.53 21.22
C LEU A 122 18.20 -8.27 21.24
N GLY A 123 18.82 -8.13 20.07
CA GLY A 123 20.25 -7.84 19.94
C GLY A 123 20.63 -6.52 20.61
N LEU A 124 19.89 -5.45 20.33
CA LEU A 124 20.12 -4.14 20.95
C LEU A 124 19.89 -4.15 22.46
N ALA A 125 18.83 -4.81 22.93
CA ALA A 125 18.54 -4.91 24.36
C ALA A 125 19.65 -5.63 25.13
N LEU A 126 20.29 -6.65 24.52
CA LEU A 126 21.42 -7.38 25.09
C LEU A 126 22.71 -6.55 25.08
N ILE A 127 22.98 -5.80 24.01
CA ILE A 127 24.20 -5.00 23.88
C ILE A 127 24.18 -3.78 24.81
N ASP A 128 23.06 -3.06 24.84
CA ASP A 128 22.93 -1.79 25.58
C ASP A 128 22.28 -1.94 26.96
N ASN A 129 22.05 -3.18 27.43
CA ASN A 129 21.43 -3.50 28.72
C ASN A 129 20.15 -2.69 29.00
N TRP A 130 19.24 -2.70 28.02
CA TRP A 130 18.01 -1.91 28.12
C TRP A 130 17.18 -2.27 29.35
N SER A 131 16.56 -1.26 29.96
CA SER A 131 15.58 -1.50 31.00
C SER A 131 14.35 -2.22 30.44
N ARG A 132 13.63 -2.93 31.30
CA ARG A 132 12.37 -3.60 30.94
C ARG A 132 11.37 -2.63 30.30
N GLU A 133 11.30 -1.41 30.84
CA GLU A 133 10.38 -0.36 30.35
C GLU A 133 10.75 0.12 28.95
N ALA A 134 12.05 0.30 28.68
CA ALA A 134 12.53 0.65 27.35
C ALA A 134 12.20 -0.47 26.34
N LEU A 135 12.43 -1.73 26.70
CA LEU A 135 12.11 -2.87 25.85
C LEU A 135 10.61 -2.95 25.52
N ILE A 136 9.74 -2.83 26.51
CA ILE A 136 8.28 -2.84 26.31
C ILE A 136 7.86 -1.69 25.38
N THR A 137 8.41 -0.50 25.59
CA THR A 137 8.12 0.67 24.76
C THR A 137 8.54 0.46 23.31
N GLN A 138 9.74 -0.06 23.07
CA GLN A 138 10.22 -0.31 21.71
C GLN A 138 9.48 -1.44 21.00
N ILE A 139 9.01 -2.46 21.73
CA ILE A 139 8.11 -3.49 21.19
C ILE A 139 6.79 -2.85 20.74
N ALA A 140 6.19 -1.99 21.56
CA ALA A 140 4.95 -1.31 21.20
C ALA A 140 5.13 -0.39 19.97
N TYR A 141 6.25 0.32 19.88
CA TYR A 141 6.54 1.18 18.73
C TYR A 141 6.82 0.39 17.47
N PHE A 142 7.50 -0.74 17.61
CA PHE A 142 7.76 -1.65 16.51
C PHE A 142 6.45 -2.22 15.95
N ASP A 143 5.56 -2.72 16.81
CA ASP A 143 4.22 -3.18 16.39
C ASP A 143 3.44 -2.06 15.68
N TYR A 144 3.49 -0.84 16.22
CA TYR A 144 2.83 0.28 15.60
C TYR A 144 3.40 0.63 14.21
N MET A 145 4.73 0.52 14.04
CA MET A 145 5.38 0.68 12.73
C MET A 145 5.00 -0.45 11.76
N LEU A 146 4.82 -1.68 12.23
CA LEU A 146 4.32 -2.79 11.41
C LEU A 146 2.90 -2.51 10.85
N PHE A 147 2.03 -1.84 11.61
CA PHE A 147 0.74 -1.39 11.09
C PHE A 147 0.90 -0.40 9.93
N VAL A 148 1.88 0.51 9.99
CA VAL A 148 2.17 1.44 8.88
C VAL A 148 2.62 0.67 7.64
N LEU A 149 3.48 -0.33 7.80
CA LEU A 149 3.88 -1.23 6.69
C LEU A 149 2.68 -1.95 6.10
N TYR A 150 1.81 -2.51 6.94
CA TYR A 150 0.61 -3.23 6.52
C TYR A 150 -0.31 -2.35 5.68
N LEU A 151 -0.48 -1.07 6.02
CA LEU A 151 -1.35 -0.14 5.31
C LEU A 151 -0.70 0.43 4.03
N ALA A 152 0.59 0.77 4.09
CA ALA A 152 1.26 1.51 3.03
C ALA A 152 1.81 0.61 1.91
N VAL A 153 2.35 -0.57 2.25
CA VAL A 153 3.04 -1.44 1.27
C VAL A 153 2.11 -1.96 0.18
N PRO A 154 0.89 -2.46 0.47
CA PRO A 154 -0.04 -2.89 -0.59
C PRO A 154 -0.37 -1.75 -1.55
N THR A 155 -0.56 -0.55 -1.04
CA THR A 155 -0.85 0.64 -1.84
C THR A 155 0.34 1.02 -2.73
N LEU A 156 1.55 0.99 -2.19
CA LEU A 156 2.78 1.24 -2.95
C LEU A 156 2.96 0.21 -4.07
N GLN A 157 2.82 -1.07 -3.75
CA GLN A 157 2.95 -2.17 -4.71
C GLN A 157 1.93 -2.01 -5.84
N ALA A 158 0.66 -1.78 -5.52
CA ALA A 158 -0.37 -1.60 -6.52
C ALA A 158 -0.15 -0.33 -7.36
N SER A 159 0.41 0.75 -6.76
CA SER A 159 0.68 2.00 -7.46
C SER A 159 1.83 1.89 -8.46
N TRP A 160 2.74 0.92 -8.28
CA TRP A 160 3.81 0.60 -9.22
C TRP A 160 3.42 -0.46 -10.24
N ALA A 161 2.57 -1.42 -9.85
CA ALA A 161 2.08 -2.47 -10.74
C ALA A 161 1.07 -1.97 -11.79
N THR A 162 0.49 -0.78 -11.59
CA THR A 162 -0.46 -0.16 -12.51
C THR A 162 0.22 0.95 -13.32
N ARG A 163 -0.01 0.96 -14.64
CA ARG A 163 0.46 2.06 -15.51
C ARG A 163 -0.36 3.33 -15.23
N PRO A 164 0.28 4.51 -15.19
CA PRO A 164 -0.45 5.77 -15.17
C PRO A 164 -1.32 5.86 -16.42
N VAL A 165 -2.60 6.19 -16.25
CA VAL A 165 -3.43 6.66 -17.36
C VAL A 165 -2.92 8.05 -17.69
N GLU A 166 -2.46 8.26 -18.92
CA GLU A 166 -2.12 9.60 -19.42
C GLU A 166 -3.43 10.42 -19.40
N ASP A 167 -3.48 11.45 -18.56
CA ASP A 167 -4.54 12.45 -18.57
C ASP A 167 -4.27 13.34 -19.81
N ASP A 168 -4.71 12.91 -20.99
CA ASP A 168 -4.84 13.77 -22.19
C ASP A 168 -6.13 14.61 -22.11
#